data_AF-A0A967DAS1-F1
#
_entry.id   AF-A0A967DAS1-F1
#
_cell.length_a   1.000
_cell.length_b   1.000
_cell.length_c   1.000
_cell.angle_alpha   90.00
_cell.angle_beta   90.00
_cell.angle_gamma   90.00
#
_symmetry.space_group_name_H-M   'P 1'
#
loop_
_entity.id
_entity.type
_entity.pdbx_description
1 polymer ?
#
loop_
_entity_poly.entity_id
_entity_poly.type
_entity_poly.pdbx_seq_one_letter_code
_entity_poly.pdbx_strand_id
1 'polypeptide(L)'
;MNNTVKNNHLGQILAPISPDLKALDEVIRRRLASEVVLIDQISSYIIQSGGKRVRPALLLLMAKALADGKETPHALELAAVVEFIHTATLLHDDVV
;
A
#
# COMPACT_ATOMS: atom_id res chain seq x y z
N MET A 1 -34.21 -9.14 12.14
CA MET A 1 -33.80 -8.41 10.93
C MET A 1 -33.30 -7.04 11.37
N ASN A 2 -32.09 -6.67 10.95
CA ASN A 2 -31.50 -5.33 10.92
C ASN A 2 -31.06 -4.68 12.25
N ASN A 3 -29.79 -4.89 12.60
CA ASN A 3 -28.94 -3.79 13.06
C ASN A 3 -27.85 -3.57 12.02
N THR A 4 -28.24 -2.78 11.03
CA THR A 4 -27.52 -2.22 9.89
C THR A 4 -26.07 -1.86 10.24
N VAL A 5 -25.14 -2.53 9.56
CA VAL A 5 -23.84 -2.00 9.10
C VAL A 5 -22.99 -1.35 10.20
N LYS A 6 -22.02 -2.12 10.73
CA LYS A 6 -20.81 -1.54 11.35
C LYS A 6 -20.31 -0.41 10.44
N ASN A 7 -20.32 0.83 10.93
CA ASN A 7 -19.83 2.01 10.25
C ASN A 7 -18.40 1.78 9.70
N ASN A 8 -18.29 1.32 8.46
CA ASN A 8 -17.01 1.08 7.81
C ASN A 8 -16.56 2.35 7.08
N HIS A 9 -16.39 3.43 7.86
CA HIS A 9 -15.93 4.74 7.37
C HIS A 9 -14.60 4.62 6.62
N LEU A 10 -13.73 3.72 7.07
CA LEU A 10 -12.46 3.46 6.40
C LEU A 10 -12.65 2.79 5.03
N GLY A 11 -13.55 1.81 4.93
CA GLY A 11 -13.89 1.18 3.65
C GLY A 11 -14.44 2.19 2.63
N GLN A 12 -15.20 3.18 3.08
CA GLN A 12 -15.70 4.27 2.22
C GLN A 12 -14.57 5.18 1.75
N ILE A 13 -13.63 5.55 2.64
CA ILE A 13 -12.46 6.38 2.29
C ILE A 13 -11.54 5.65 1.30
N LEU A 14 -11.35 4.34 1.45
CA LEU A 14 -10.46 3.55 0.60
C LEU A 14 -11.13 3.01 -0.68
N ALA A 15 -12.47 3.08 -0.79
CA ALA A 15 -13.20 2.59 -1.95
C ALA A 15 -12.67 3.15 -3.29
N PRO A 16 -12.35 4.45 -3.43
CA PRO A 16 -11.87 5.03 -4.69
C PRO A 16 -10.52 4.48 -5.15
N ILE A 17 -9.71 3.95 -4.23
CA ILE A 17 -8.35 3.45 -4.49
C ILE A 17 -8.22 1.93 -4.27
N SER A 18 -9.32 1.22 -4.07
CA SER A 18 -9.30 -0.22 -3.85
C SER A 18 -8.63 -1.02 -5.00
N PRO A 19 -8.81 -0.66 -6.29
CA PRO A 19 -8.07 -1.28 -7.38
C PRO A 19 -6.57 -0.98 -7.32
N ASP A 20 -6.20 0.26 -6.99
CA ASP A 20 -4.81 0.71 -6.92
C ASP A 20 -4.05 0.02 -5.79
N LEU A 21 -4.70 -0.23 -4.66
CA LEU A 21 -4.12 -1.00 -3.55
C LEU A 21 -3.80 -2.44 -3.94
N LYS A 22 -4.62 -3.07 -4.79
CA LYS A 22 -4.32 -4.40 -5.35
C LYS A 22 -3.19 -4.35 -6.37
N ALA A 23 -3.17 -3.32 -7.21
CA ALA A 23 -2.08 -3.11 -8.18
C ALA A 23 -0.74 -2.85 -7.47
N LEU A 24 -0.78 -2.14 -6.34
CA LEU A 24 0.38 -1.89 -5.50
C LEU A 24 1.03 -3.17 -4.96
N ASP A 25 0.23 -4.18 -4.58
CA ASP A 25 0.77 -5.49 -4.17
C ASP A 25 1.65 -6.11 -5.26
N GLU A 26 1.20 -6.00 -6.50
CA GLU A 26 1.93 -6.53 -7.64
C GLU A 26 3.19 -5.72 -7.94
N VAL A 27 3.14 -4.39 -7.78
CA VAL A 27 4.33 -3.54 -7.90
C VAL A 27 5.36 -3.90 -6.82
N ILE A 28 4.93 -4.05 -5.56
CA ILE A 28 5.82 -4.45 -4.45
C ILE A 28 6.46 -5.80 -4.76
N ARG A 29 5.66 -6.80 -5.15
CA ARG A 29 6.15 -8.14 -5.52
C ARG A 29 7.20 -8.08 -6.62
N ARG A 30 6.92 -7.37 -7.72
CA ARG A 30 7.86 -7.26 -8.85
C ARG A 30 9.14 -6.53 -8.48
N ARG A 31 9.06 -5.48 -7.66
CA ARG A 31 10.22 -4.63 -7.31
C ARG A 31 11.15 -5.30 -6.30
N LEU A 32 10.63 -6.21 -5.48
CA LEU A 32 11.42 -6.99 -4.52
C LEU A 32 11.71 -8.43 -4.96
N ALA A 33 11.34 -8.80 -6.19
CA ALA A 33 11.68 -10.10 -6.74
C ALA A 33 13.21 -10.25 -6.78
N SER A 34 13.72 -11.28 -6.12
CA SER A 34 15.16 -11.53 -5.97
C SER A 34 15.45 -13.01 -5.84
N GLU A 35 16.63 -13.43 -6.32
CA GLU A 35 17.17 -14.77 -6.05
C GLU A 35 17.59 -14.94 -4.58
N VAL A 36 17.76 -13.83 -3.86
CA VAL A 36 18.04 -13.84 -2.43
C VAL A 36 16.74 -14.04 -1.66
N VAL A 37 16.55 -15.23 -1.10
CA VAL A 37 15.34 -15.65 -0.36
C VAL A 37 14.89 -14.63 0.69
N LEU A 38 15.83 -14.01 1.41
CA LEU A 38 15.50 -13.02 2.44
C LEU A 38 14.78 -11.79 1.88
N ILE A 39 15.11 -11.36 0.66
CA ILE A 39 14.47 -10.19 0.04
C ILE A 39 13.03 -10.52 -0.35
N ASP A 40 12.77 -11.74 -0.82
CA ASP A 40 11.41 -12.20 -1.14
C ASP A 40 10.53 -12.35 0.12
N GLN A 41 11.13 -12.74 1.25
CA GLN A 41 10.47 -12.73 2.55
C GLN A 41 10.05 -11.32 2.98
N ILE A 42 10.87 -10.29 2.71
CA ILE A 42 10.51 -8.88 2.98
C ILE A 42 9.30 -8.48 2.12
N SER A 43 9.26 -8.86 0.85
CA SER A 43 8.11 -8.61 -0.03
C SER A 43 6.81 -9.19 0.54
N SER A 44 6.87 -10.45 0.97
CA SER A 44 5.76 -11.12 1.63
C SER A 44 5.36 -10.44 2.94
N TYR A 45 6.33 -10.02 3.75
CA TYR A 45 6.08 -9.28 4.99
C TYR A 45 5.35 -7.97 4.74
N ILE A 46 5.79 -7.15 3.78
CA ILE A 46 5.12 -5.89 3.42
C ILE A 46 3.69 -6.14 2.95
N ILE A 47 3.47 -7.17 2.12
CA ILE A 47 2.14 -7.46 1.60
C ILE A 47 1.20 -7.96 2.71
N GLN A 48 1.70 -8.83 3.59
CA GLN A 48 0.90 -9.56 4.59
C GLN A 48 0.80 -8.87 5.95
N SER A 49 1.65 -7.88 6.25
CA SER A 49 1.70 -7.19 7.54
C SER A 49 0.41 -6.44 7.90
N GLY A 50 -0.62 -6.47 7.04
CA GLY A 50 -2.01 -6.25 7.45
C GLY A 50 -2.33 -4.84 7.94
N GLY A 51 -1.37 -3.93 7.87
CA GLY A 51 -1.55 -2.53 8.21
C GLY A 51 -2.60 -1.89 7.30
N LYS A 52 -3.21 -0.81 7.76
CA LYS A 52 -4.15 0.01 6.95
C LYS A 52 -3.48 0.64 5.71
N ARG A 53 -2.18 0.39 5.50
CA ARG A 53 -1.33 0.94 4.44
C ARG A 53 -1.55 2.44 4.25
N VAL A 54 -1.56 3.16 5.37
CA VAL A 54 -2.00 4.56 5.42
C VAL A 54 -1.14 5.43 4.51
N ARG A 55 0.18 5.16 4.44
CA ARG A 55 1.12 5.96 3.65
C ARG A 55 0.87 5.85 2.13
N PRO A 56 0.87 4.66 1.52
CA PRO A 56 0.55 4.54 0.10
C PRO A 56 -0.91 4.89 -0.18
N ALA A 57 -1.86 4.58 0.72
CA ALA A 57 -3.26 4.97 0.56
C ALA A 57 -3.44 6.50 0.49
N LEU A 58 -2.76 7.24 1.37
CA LEU A 58 -2.78 8.70 1.35
C LEU A 58 -2.22 9.23 0.03
N LEU A 59 -1.09 8.70 -0.44
CA LEU A 59 -0.50 9.10 -1.72
C LEU A 59 -1.47 8.88 -2.88
N LEU A 60 -2.05 7.68 -2.98
CA LEU A 60 -2.98 7.32 -4.06
C LEU A 60 -4.26 8.15 -4.03
N LEU A 61 -4.80 8.45 -2.84
CA LEU A 61 -5.95 9.33 -2.67
C LEU A 61 -5.63 10.75 -3.14
N MET A 62 -4.47 11.29 -2.77
CA MET A 62 -4.04 12.63 -3.19
C MET A 62 -3.78 12.69 -4.70
N ALA A 63 -3.13 11.67 -5.27
CA ALA A 63 -2.89 11.58 -6.72
C ALA A 63 -4.22 11.63 -7.49
N LYS A 64 -5.21 10.82 -7.08
CA LYS A 64 -6.54 10.84 -7.70
C LYS A 64 -7.27 12.16 -7.51
N ALA A 65 -7.21 12.76 -6.31
CA ALA A 65 -7.86 14.04 -6.04
C ALA A 65 -7.29 15.17 -6.91
N LEU A 66 -5.97 15.23 -7.06
CA LEU A 66 -5.28 16.24 -7.88
C LEU A 66 -5.45 16.03 -9.38
N ALA A 67 -5.63 14.78 -9.82
CA ALA A 67 -5.82 14.41 -11.22
C ALA A 67 -7.30 14.36 -11.66
N ASP A 68 -8.25 14.78 -10.81
CA ASP A 68 -9.69 14.68 -11.06
C ASP A 68 -10.13 13.25 -11.43
N GLY A 69 -9.65 12.28 -10.64
CA GLY A 69 -9.93 10.86 -10.81
C GLY A 69 -9.17 10.16 -11.94
N LYS A 70 -8.37 10.88 -12.73
CA LYS A 70 -7.55 10.30 -13.81
C LYS A 70 -6.32 9.57 -13.27
N GLU A 71 -5.79 8.66 -14.06
CA GLU A 71 -4.52 8.00 -13.75
C GLU A 71 -3.39 9.04 -13.68
N THR A 72 -2.59 8.93 -12.62
CA THR A 72 -1.40 9.75 -12.44
C THR A 72 -0.18 8.89 -12.78
N PRO A 73 0.67 9.30 -13.73
CA PRO A 73 1.91 8.58 -14.03
C PRO A 73 2.74 8.33 -12.77
N HIS A 74 3.27 7.12 -12.64
CA HIS A 74 4.17 6.71 -11.55
C HIS A 74 3.57 6.69 -10.13
N ALA A 75 2.26 6.90 -9.95
CA ALA A 75 1.66 6.94 -8.62
C ALA A 75 1.80 5.61 -7.87
N LEU A 76 1.69 4.48 -8.57
CA LEU A 76 1.88 3.15 -7.99
C LEU A 76 3.33 2.90 -7.58
N GLU A 77 4.29 3.27 -8.43
CA GLU A 77 5.72 3.18 -8.10
C GLU A 77 6.09 4.05 -6.91
N LEU A 78 5.58 5.29 -6.85
CA LEU A 78 5.83 6.18 -5.72
C LEU A 78 5.18 5.67 -4.43
N ALA A 79 3.96 5.14 -4.51
CA ALA A 79 3.32 4.47 -3.37
C ALA A 79 4.17 3.29 -2.84
N ALA A 80 4.76 2.48 -3.74
CA ALA A 80 5.65 1.40 -3.36
C ALA A 80 6.95 1.91 -2.71
N VAL A 81 7.57 2.96 -3.27
CA VAL A 81 8.78 3.58 -2.69
C VAL A 81 8.52 4.07 -1.26
N VAL A 82 7.39 4.75 -1.03
CA VAL A 82 7.01 5.22 0.30
C VAL A 82 6.87 4.07 1.28
N GLU A 83 6.25 2.96 0.86
CA GLU A 83 6.09 1.79 1.72
C GLU A 83 7.42 1.05 1.96
N PHE A 84 8.33 1.04 0.99
CA PHE A 84 9.68 0.50 1.16
C PHE A 84 10.48 1.29 2.19
N ILE A 85 10.47 2.63 2.11
CA ILE A 85 11.16 3.48 3.08
C ILE A 85 10.59 3.25 4.47
N HIS A 86 9.27 3.22 4.61
CA HIS A 86 8.63 2.93 5.88
C HIS A 86 9.03 1.56 6.46
N THR A 87 9.04 0.53 5.62
CA THR A 87 9.40 -0.82 6.06
C THR A 87 10.87 -0.88 6.46
N ALA A 88 11.76 -0.24 5.70
CA ALA A 88 13.18 -0.18 6.01
C ALA A 88 13.44 0.49 7.36
N THR A 89 12.73 1.58 7.70
CA THR A 89 12.87 2.22 9.02
C THR A 89 12.39 1.29 10.13
N LEU A 90 11.27 0.57 9.96
CA LEU A 90 10.80 -0.38 10.97
C LEU A 90 11.80 -1.51 11.21
N LEU A 91 12.31 -2.12 10.14
CA LEU A 91 13.28 -3.21 10.25
C LEU A 91 14.60 -2.75 10.91
N HIS A 92 15.03 -1.52 10.63
CA HIS A 92 16.20 -0.94 11.26
C HIS A 92 15.96 -0.64 12.75
N ASP A 93 14.79 -0.10 13.10
CA ASP A 93 14.38 0.19 14.48
C ASP A 93 14.24 -1.09 15.33
N ASP A 94 13.92 -2.24 14.71
CA ASP A 94 13.79 -3.52 15.40
C ASP A 94 15.15 -4.20 15.72
N VAL A 95 16.24 -3.77 15.09
CA VAL A 95 17.58 -4.39 15.24
C VAL A 95 18.55 -3.53 16.07
N VAL A 96 18.38 -2.20 16.09
CA VAL A 96 19.21 -1.26 16.87
C VAL A 96 18.66 -1.09 18.29
#